data_AF-A0A0F9HA83-F1
#
_entry.id   AF-A0A0F9HA83-F1
#
_cell.length_a   1.000
_cell.length_b   1.000
_cell.length_c   1.000
_cell.angle_alpha   90.00
_cell.angle_beta   90.00
_cell.angle_gamma   90.00
#
_symmetry.space_group_name_H-M   'P 1'
#
loop_
_entity.id
_entity.type
_entity.pdbx_description
1 polymer ?
#
loop_
_entity_poly.entity_id
_entity_poly.type
_entity_poly.pdbx_seq_one_letter_code
_entity_poly.pdbx_strand_id
1 'polypeptide(L)' 'MNVFQVNELITLKLEKNKTNIYVNNKLFKQCKFLLLEIPIPEMKFKILFYF' A
#
# COMPACT_ATOMS: atom_id res chain seq x y z
N MET A 1 1.09 22.20 4.15
CA MET A 1 0.64 20.90 3.64
C MET A 1 0.80 20.97 2.13
N ASN A 2 1.72 20.18 1.56
CA ASN A 2 2.02 20.26 0.13
C ASN A 2 1.35 19.07 -0.56
N VAL A 3 0.50 19.36 -1.55
CA VAL A 3 -0.25 18.37 -2.32
C VAL A 3 0.26 18.42 -3.76
N PHE A 4 0.54 17.26 -4.33
CA PHE A 4 0.98 17.12 -5.71
C PHE A 4 0.10 16.08 -6.42
N GLN A 5 -0.61 16.51 -7.45
CA GLN A 5 -1.49 15.64 -8.23
C GLN A 5 -0.68 15.03 -9.38
N VAL A 6 -0.58 13.70 -9.41
CA VAL A 6 0.14 12.97 -10.47
C VAL A 6 -0.80 12.70 -11.64
N ASN A 7 -2.04 12.28 -11.35
CA ASN A 7 -3.12 12.13 -12.31
C ASN A 7 -4.48 12.25 -11.60
N GLU A 8 -5.58 11.94 -12.30
CA GLU A 8 -6.95 12.02 -11.75
C GLU A 8 -7.18 11.09 -10.55
N LEU A 9 -6.40 10.01 -10.42
CA LEU A 9 -6.55 9.01 -9.39
C LEU A 9 -5.45 9.05 -8.33
N ILE A 10 -4.27 9.61 -8.63
CA ILE A 10 -3.08 9.53 -7.79
C ILE A 10 -2.69 10.92 -7.30
N THR A 11 -2.63 11.06 -5.97
CA THR A 11 -2.23 12.29 -5.29
C THR A 11 -1.16 11.99 -4.26
N LEU A 12 -0.07 12.75 -4.27
CA LEU A 12 0.96 12.72 -3.25
C LEU A 12 0.70 13.85 -2.24
N LYS A 13 0.78 13.55 -0.94
CA LYS A 13 0.67 14.55 0.12
C LYS A 13 1.88 14.48 1.04
N LEU A 14 2.54 15.62 1.24
CA LEU A 14 3.58 15.76 2.26
C LEU A 14 2.93 16.06 3.61
N GLU A 15 2.92 15.04 4.47
CA GLU A 15 2.31 15.08 5.80
C GLU A 15 3.31 14.53 6.81
N LYS A 16 3.60 15.29 7.88
CA LYS A 16 4.56 14.89 8.93
C LYS A 16 5.93 14.48 8.36
N ASN A 17 6.42 15.24 7.38
CA ASN A 17 7.68 14.98 6.65
C ASN A 17 7.73 13.63 5.92
N LYS A 18 6.57 13.02 5.64
CA LYS A 18 6.44 11.81 4.81
C LYS A 18 5.58 12.11 3.60
N THR A 19 5.99 11.60 2.44
CA THR A 19 5.17 11.64 1.24
C THR A 19 4.24 10.44 1.26
N ASN A 20 2.95 10.70 1.49
CA ASN A 20 1.89 9.71 1.44
C ASN A 20 1.31 9.66 0.03
N ILE A 21 1.13 8.45 -0.50
CA ILE A 21 0.45 8.22 -1.78
C ILE A 21 -1.03 7.99 -1.48
N TYR A 22 -1.91 8.67 -2.23
CA TYR A 22 -3.34 8.46 -2.20
C TYR A 22 -3.80 7.98 -3.57
N VAL A 23 -4.62 6.93 -3.58
CA VAL A 23 -5.29 6.41 -4.78
C VAL A 23 -6.79 6.59 -4.60
N ASN A 24 -7.44 7.30 -5.52
CA ASN A 24 -8.85 7.66 -5.46
C ASN A 24 -9.23 8.27 -4.09
N ASN A 25 -8.43 9.25 -3.66
CA ASN A 25 -8.53 9.94 -2.36
C ASN A 25 -8.37 9.05 -1.11
N LYS A 26 -8.00 7.78 -1.25
CA LYS A 26 -7.74 6.86 -0.13
C LYS A 26 -6.24 6.70 0.06
N LEU A 27 -5.77 6.76 1.31
CA LEU A 27 -4.36 6.52 1.64
C LEU A 27 -3.97 5.12 1.15
N PHE A 28 -2.98 5.07 0.26
CA PHE A 28 -2.45 3.82 -0.26
C PHE A 28 -1.59 3.16 0.81
N LYS A 29 -2.21 2.27 1.59
CA LYS A 29 -1.50 1.44 2.56
C LYS A 29 -0.97 0.21 1.83
N GLN A 30 0.30 0.25 1.41
CA GLN A 30 0.95 -0.94 0.90
C GLN A 30 1.07 -1.97 2.03
N CYS A 31 0.34 -3.08 1.93
CA CYS A 31 0.65 -4.27 2.71
C CYS A 31 2.03 -4.76 2.24
N LYS A 32 3.02 -4.78 3.13
CA LYS A 32 4.27 -5.50 2.88
C LYS A 32 3.94 -6.99 2.89
N PHE A 33 3.57 -7.54 1.73
CA PHE A 33 3.61 -8.98 1.57
C PHE A 33 5.08 -9.36 1.55
N LEU A 34 5.54 -9.99 2.63
CA LEU A 34 6.84 -10.61 2.65
C LEU A 34 6.72 -11.86 1.76
N LEU A 35 7.15 -11.74 0.51
CA LEU A 35 7.27 -12.89 -0.40
C LEU A 35 8.50 -13.70 0.06
N LEU A 36 8.35 -14.46 1.16
CA LEU A 36 9.34 -15.46 1.51
C LEU A 36 9.13 -16.65 0.58
N GLU A 37 10.11 -16.90 -0.28
CA GLU A 37 10.24 -18.16 -1.01
C GLU A 37 10.69 -19.24 -0.01
N ILE A 38 9.80 -19.62 0.90
CA ILE A 38 10.03 -20.78 1.77
C ILE A 38 9.57 -21.99 0.94
N PRO A 39 10.45 -22.96 0.65
CA PRO A 39 10.05 -24.20 0.00
C PRO A 39 9.23 -25.00 1.02
N ILE A 40 7.91 -24.82 1.01
CA ILE A 40 6.99 -25.52 1.89
C ILE A 40 6.18 -26.44 0.98
N PRO A 41 6.29 -27.77 1.10
CA PRO A 41 5.62 -28.71 0.21
C PRO A 41 4.10 -28.50 0.14
N GLU A 42 3.48 -27.91 1.16
CA GLU A 42 2.03 -27.74 1.23
C GLU A 42 1.64 -26.46 2.01
N MET A 43 1.78 -25.28 1.38
CA MET A 43 1.17 -24.06 1.93
C MET A 43 -0.19 -23.78 1.27
N LYS A 44 -1.28 -23.98 2.02
CA LYS A 44 -2.57 -23.39 1.68
C LYS A 44 -2.54 -21.90 2.05
N PHE A 45 -2.51 -21.04 1.03
CA PHE A 45 -2.67 -19.60 1.22
C PHE A 45 -4.07 -19.30 1.75
N LYS A 46 -4.20 -19.05 3.06
CA LYS A 46 -5.41 -18.45 3.63
C LYS A 46 -5.22 -16.95 3.66
N ILE A 47 -5.92 -16.25 2.76
CA ILE A 47 -5.95 -14.79 2.79
C ILE A 47 -6.75 -14.36 4.02
N LEU A 48 -6.04 -13.91 5.06
CA LEU A 48 -6.67 -13.23 6.19
C LEU A 48 -6.81 -11.75 5.81
N PHE A 49 -7.96 -11.41 5.20
CA PHE A 49 -8.39 -10.02 5.12
C PHE A 49 -8.87 -9.60 6.51
N TYR A 50 -7.99 -8.99 7.31
CA TYR A 50 -8.44 -8.16 8.42
C TYR A 50 -8.82 -6.78 7.82
N PHE A 51 -10.12 -6.55 7.67
CA PHE A 51 -10.70 -5.23 7.39
C PHE A 51 -10.76 -4.41 8.68
#